data_AF-A0A968WNP8-F1
#
_entry.id   AF-A0A968WNP8-F1
#
_cell.length_a   1.000
_cell.length_b   1.000
_cell.length_c   1.000
_cell.angle_alpha   90.00
_cell.angle_beta   90.00
_cell.angle_gamma   90.00
#
_symmetry.space_group_name_H-M   'P 1'
#
loop_
_entity.id
_entity.type
_entity.pdbx_description
1 polymer ?
#
loop_
_entity_poly.entity_id
_entity_poly.type
_entity_poly.pdbx_seq_one_letter_code
_entity_poly.pdbx_strand_id
1 'polypeptide(L)'
;MQIRRRLASSQENGYEIAEPDAQPQNILEKIVWHKELEIAQIESGEMFPGLLNKIEDEINNAPPTRDFRNALQQSPTKPALIAEVKKASPSKGIIKHDFDPVAIAQAYEQGGASCLSVLTDTEFFQGGFKNLHLIRQAVNLPLLCKEFIIDPLQVAIARIHGADAVLLIAAILSDYDLAHLLECIHAMNMTALVEVHTASELERVLGLEGVQMIGINNRDLETFKVDLNTTKVLMSSLESDIRQNILWVGESGIFTDVDLEFL
;
A
#
# COMPACT_ATOMS: atom_id res chain seq x y z
N MET A 1 -17.77 -0.52 0.01
CA MET A 1 -18.09 -1.88 -0.47
C MET A 1 -17.65 -2.87 0.60
N GLN A 2 -18.38 -3.97 0.82
CA GLN A 2 -17.98 -5.00 1.78
C GLN A 2 -17.29 -6.14 1.04
N ILE A 3 -16.00 -6.36 1.30
CA ILE A 3 -15.25 -7.49 0.75
C ILE A 3 -15.51 -8.71 1.63
N ARG A 4 -16.00 -9.79 1.02
CA ARG A 4 -16.20 -11.06 1.73
C ARG A 4 -14.87 -11.79 1.89
N ARG A 5 -14.70 -12.52 2.99
CA ARG A 5 -13.50 -13.30 3.34
C ARG A 5 -13.76 -14.80 3.16
N ARG A 6 -12.72 -15.60 2.97
CA ARG A 6 -12.84 -17.08 2.89
C ARG A 6 -12.58 -17.77 4.22
N LEU A 7 -11.82 -17.13 5.11
CA LEU A 7 -11.50 -17.69 6.41
C LEU A 7 -12.64 -17.41 7.40
N ALA A 8 -13.16 -18.46 8.04
CA ALA A 8 -14.25 -18.32 9.01
C ALA A 8 -13.88 -17.44 10.21
N SER A 9 -12.60 -17.44 10.63
CA SER A 9 -12.07 -16.59 11.70
C SER A 9 -12.21 -15.10 11.40
N SER A 10 -12.24 -14.69 10.12
CA SER A 10 -12.41 -13.30 9.74
C SER A 10 -13.78 -12.74 10.15
N GLN A 11 -14.77 -13.59 10.46
CA GLN A 11 -16.06 -13.12 10.95
C GLN A 11 -15.92 -12.34 12.27
N GLU A 12 -14.95 -12.70 13.12
CA GLU A 12 -14.67 -12.02 14.39
C GLU A 12 -14.22 -10.57 14.19
N ASN A 13 -13.61 -10.27 13.05
CA ASN A 13 -13.12 -8.93 12.68
C ASN A 13 -14.16 -8.13 11.88
N GLY A 14 -15.41 -8.60 11.84
CA GLY A 14 -16.54 -7.91 11.21
C GLY A 14 -16.70 -8.15 9.70
N TYR A 15 -15.99 -9.12 9.14
CA TYR A 15 -16.13 -9.46 7.72
C TYR A 15 -17.30 -10.41 7.47
N GLU A 16 -17.94 -10.24 6.31
CA GLU A 16 -18.82 -11.27 5.77
C GLU A 16 -17.99 -12.44 5.24
N ILE A 17 -18.49 -13.67 5.43
CA ILE A 17 -17.85 -14.87 4.91
C ILE A 17 -18.53 -15.29 3.62
N ALA A 18 -17.74 -15.53 2.58
CA ALA A 18 -18.25 -16.03 1.31
C ALA A 18 -18.63 -17.52 1.43
N GLU A 19 -19.78 -17.89 0.87
CA GLU A 19 -20.17 -19.30 0.73
C GLU A 19 -19.08 -20.11 0.00
N PRO A 20 -18.93 -21.42 0.30
CA PRO A 20 -17.82 -22.22 -0.23
C PRO A 20 -17.65 -22.17 -1.76
N ASP A 21 -18.74 -22.14 -2.52
CA ASP A 21 -18.78 -22.13 -3.98
C ASP A 21 -18.91 -20.73 -4.61
N ALA A 22 -18.96 -19.68 -3.78
CA ALA A 22 -19.09 -18.31 -4.24
C ALA A 22 -17.95 -17.91 -5.18
N GLN A 23 -18.25 -17.05 -6.15
CA GLN A 23 -17.25 -16.38 -6.99
C GLN A 23 -17.02 -14.96 -6.49
N PRO A 24 -15.82 -14.37 -6.72
CA PRO A 24 -15.54 -13.03 -6.25
C PRO A 24 -16.44 -12.03 -6.99
N GLN A 25 -17.07 -11.11 -6.26
CA GLN A 25 -18.00 -10.14 -6.84
C GLN A 25 -17.30 -9.04 -7.64
N ASN A 26 -16.04 -8.78 -7.35
CA ASN A 26 -15.23 -7.73 -7.95
C ASN A 26 -13.74 -8.11 -7.90
N ILE A 27 -12.89 -7.28 -8.52
CA ILE A 27 -11.45 -7.54 -8.58
C ILE A 27 -10.77 -7.48 -7.21
N LEU A 28 -11.19 -6.60 -6.31
CA LEU A 28 -10.60 -6.49 -4.98
C LEU A 28 -10.89 -7.73 -4.14
N GLU A 29 -12.12 -8.24 -4.19
CA GLU A 29 -12.48 -9.48 -3.51
C GLU A 29 -11.66 -10.66 -4.06
N LYS A 30 -11.46 -10.72 -5.38
CA LYS A 30 -10.59 -11.71 -6.01
C LYS A 30 -9.13 -11.61 -5.51
N ILE A 31 -8.60 -10.39 -5.40
CA ILE A 31 -7.25 -10.14 -4.90
C ILE A 31 -7.14 -10.57 -3.45
N VAL A 32 -8.09 -10.15 -2.60
CA VAL A 32 -8.10 -10.48 -1.18
C VAL A 32 -8.16 -11.99 -0.94
N TRP A 33 -9.00 -12.72 -1.67
CA TRP A 33 -9.04 -14.19 -1.57
C TRP A 33 -7.71 -14.83 -1.98
N HIS A 34 -7.03 -14.27 -2.99
CA HIS A 34 -5.70 -14.74 -3.35
C HIS A 34 -4.67 -14.46 -2.24
N LYS A 35 -4.75 -13.32 -1.56
CA LYS A 35 -3.90 -13.01 -0.40
C LYS A 35 -4.12 -13.94 0.78
N GLU A 36 -5.36 -14.34 1.05
CA GLU A 36 -5.65 -15.35 2.08
C GLU A 36 -4.96 -16.69 1.76
N LEU A 37 -4.90 -17.07 0.47
CA LEU A 37 -4.15 -18.26 0.04
C LEU A 37 -2.64 -18.06 0.19
N GLU A 38 -2.09 -16.92 -0.24
CA GLU A 38 -0.66 -16.63 -0.07
C GLU A 38 -0.26 -16.69 1.41
N ILE A 39 -1.05 -16.12 2.31
CA ILE A 39 -0.78 -16.17 3.77
C ILE A 39 -0.77 -17.61 4.26
N ALA A 40 -1.76 -18.44 3.92
CA ALA A 40 -1.79 -19.85 4.30
C ALA A 40 -0.56 -20.63 3.75
N GLN A 41 -0.08 -20.27 2.56
CA GLN A 41 1.14 -20.84 1.99
C GLN A 41 2.40 -20.39 2.73
N ILE A 42 2.43 -19.17 3.24
CA ILE A 42 3.53 -18.70 4.10
C ILE A 42 3.49 -19.43 5.44
N GLU A 43 2.31 -19.57 6.04
CA GLU A 43 2.10 -20.23 7.32
C GLU A 43 2.50 -21.72 7.29
N SER A 44 2.15 -22.41 6.19
CA SER A 44 2.55 -23.80 5.96
C SER A 44 4.01 -23.97 5.54
N GLY A 45 4.71 -22.86 5.22
CA GLY A 45 6.09 -22.85 4.76
C GLY A 45 6.29 -23.26 3.30
N GLU A 46 5.22 -23.37 2.51
CA GLU A 46 5.29 -23.53 1.05
C GLU A 46 5.88 -22.27 0.40
N MET A 47 5.44 -21.11 0.86
CA MET A 47 5.99 -19.81 0.51
C MET A 47 6.91 -19.31 1.64
N PHE A 48 8.07 -18.72 1.29
CA PHE A 48 9.13 -18.34 2.24
C PHE A 48 9.47 -19.44 3.29
N PRO A 49 10.01 -20.60 2.86
CA PRO A 49 10.28 -21.72 3.76
C PRO A 49 11.13 -21.34 4.97
N GLY A 50 10.65 -21.72 6.16
CA GLY A 50 11.33 -21.48 7.44
C GLY A 50 11.28 -20.03 7.93
N LEU A 51 10.57 -19.12 7.25
CA LEU A 51 10.46 -17.70 7.63
C LEU A 51 9.96 -17.53 9.06
N LEU A 52 8.88 -18.21 9.46
CA LEU A 52 8.27 -18.04 10.78
C LEU A 52 9.26 -18.34 11.93
N ASN A 53 10.16 -19.31 11.73
CA ASN A 53 11.14 -19.70 12.76
C ASN A 53 12.25 -18.65 12.97
N LYS A 54 12.39 -17.70 12.05
CA LYS A 54 13.47 -16.71 12.04
C LYS A 54 12.98 -15.27 11.87
N ILE A 55 11.66 -15.05 11.90
CA ILE A 55 11.07 -13.77 11.48
C ILE A 55 11.53 -12.62 12.38
N GLU A 56 11.62 -12.87 13.69
CA GLU A 56 12.13 -11.90 14.66
C GLU A 56 13.59 -11.57 14.38
N ASP A 57 14.44 -12.58 14.15
CA ASP A 57 15.86 -12.38 13.82
C ASP A 57 16.02 -11.60 12.51
N GLU A 58 15.25 -11.92 11.47
CA GLU A 58 15.29 -11.24 10.18
C GLU A 58 14.85 -9.77 10.30
N ILE A 59 13.82 -9.48 11.09
CA ILE A 59 13.39 -8.10 11.38
C ILE A 59 14.48 -7.35 12.16
N ASN A 60 15.05 -7.98 13.19
CA ASN A 60 16.10 -7.37 14.01
C ASN A 60 17.39 -7.11 13.24
N ASN A 61 17.69 -7.95 12.25
CA ASN A 61 18.86 -7.79 11.36
C ASN A 61 18.59 -6.85 10.17
N ALA A 62 17.35 -6.43 9.94
CA ALA A 62 17.02 -5.51 8.85
C ALA A 62 17.66 -4.12 9.10
N PRO A 63 18.32 -3.49 8.10
CA PRO A 63 18.91 -2.16 8.25
C PRO A 63 17.87 -1.12 8.67
N PRO A 64 18.18 -0.13 9.52
CA PRO A 64 17.20 0.85 10.02
C PRO A 64 16.31 1.46 8.91
N THR A 65 15.03 1.70 9.24
CA THR A 65 14.12 2.40 8.33
C THR A 65 14.62 3.80 8.02
N ARG A 66 14.39 4.24 6.79
CA ARG A 66 14.48 5.62 6.36
C ARG A 66 13.15 6.30 6.61
N ASP A 67 13.17 7.53 7.08
CA ASP A 67 11.94 8.25 7.44
C ASP A 67 11.15 8.67 6.19
N PHE A 68 10.21 7.82 5.79
CA PHE A 68 9.39 7.99 4.59
C PHE A 68 8.52 9.25 4.65
N ARG A 69 7.88 9.51 5.79
CA ARG A 69 7.02 10.69 5.99
C ARG A 69 7.84 11.97 5.95
N ASN A 70 8.97 12.02 6.66
CA ASN A 70 9.80 13.20 6.70
C ASN A 70 10.45 13.50 5.35
N ALA A 71 10.85 12.47 4.58
CA ALA A 71 11.39 12.67 3.23
C ALA A 71 10.40 13.40 2.29
N LEU A 72 9.10 13.15 2.43
CA LEU A 72 8.06 13.88 1.70
C LEU A 72 7.85 15.30 2.24
N GLN A 73 7.83 15.48 3.56
CA GLN A 73 7.67 16.80 4.18
C GLN A 73 8.82 17.74 3.84
N GLN A 74 10.05 17.24 3.89
CA GLN A 74 11.28 17.98 3.61
C GLN A 74 11.67 17.96 2.12
N SER A 75 10.82 17.42 1.26
CA SER A 75 11.11 17.38 -0.18
C SER A 75 11.39 18.78 -0.73
N PRO A 76 12.48 18.96 -1.51
CA PRO A 76 12.80 20.23 -2.14
C PRO A 76 11.83 20.57 -3.29
N THR A 77 11.09 19.59 -3.79
CA THR A 77 10.05 19.77 -4.80
C THR A 77 8.68 19.82 -4.15
N LYS A 78 7.83 20.74 -4.58
CA LYS A 78 6.43 20.84 -4.16
C LYS A 78 5.53 20.79 -5.41
N PRO A 79 4.62 19.81 -5.53
CA PRO A 79 4.39 18.71 -4.59
C PRO A 79 5.57 17.71 -4.51
N ALA A 80 5.66 17.00 -3.39
CA ALA A 80 6.63 15.90 -3.22
C ALA A 80 6.17 14.68 -4.04
N LEU A 81 7.10 13.92 -4.61
CA LEU A 81 6.77 12.81 -5.50
C LEU A 81 7.11 11.45 -4.86
N ILE A 82 6.11 10.57 -4.80
CA ILE A 82 6.31 9.12 -4.63
C ILE A 82 6.24 8.50 -6.03
N ALA A 83 7.37 8.08 -6.58
CA ALA A 83 7.42 7.49 -7.93
C ALA A 83 7.21 5.97 -7.86
N GLU A 84 6.28 5.45 -8.66
CA GLU A 84 5.88 4.03 -8.60
C GLU A 84 6.60 3.16 -9.64
N VAL A 85 7.24 2.09 -9.16
CA VAL A 85 7.89 1.06 -9.97
C VAL A 85 6.89 -0.07 -10.19
N LYS A 86 6.27 -0.10 -11.38
CA LYS A 86 5.17 -1.00 -11.73
C LYS A 86 5.35 -1.67 -13.09
N LYS A 87 5.24 -3.00 -13.14
CA LYS A 87 5.36 -3.80 -14.37
C LYS A 87 4.04 -3.90 -15.13
N ALA A 88 2.99 -4.28 -14.42
CA ALA A 88 1.66 -4.50 -14.98
C ALA A 88 0.56 -3.98 -14.04
N SER A 89 -0.68 -3.97 -14.52
CA SER A 89 -1.86 -3.74 -13.69
C SER A 89 -3.09 -4.43 -14.30
N PRO A 90 -4.12 -4.77 -13.50
CA PRO A 90 -5.35 -5.37 -14.02
C PRO A 90 -6.03 -4.54 -15.11
N SER A 91 -5.96 -3.21 -15.03
CA SER A 91 -6.63 -2.30 -15.96
C SER A 91 -5.88 -2.07 -17.27
N LYS A 92 -4.54 -2.15 -17.26
CA LYS A 92 -3.69 -1.83 -18.43
C LYS A 92 -2.87 -3.00 -18.97
N GLY A 93 -2.91 -4.17 -18.32
CA GLY A 93 -2.01 -5.28 -18.64
C GLY A 93 -0.55 -4.89 -18.37
N ILE A 94 0.37 -5.36 -19.22
CA ILE A 94 1.80 -5.03 -19.14
C ILE A 94 2.01 -3.57 -19.53
N ILE A 95 2.55 -2.77 -18.61
CA ILE A 95 2.87 -1.36 -18.82
C ILE A 95 4.29 -1.22 -19.38
N LYS A 96 5.22 -2.08 -18.92
CA LYS A 96 6.61 -2.08 -19.38
C LYS A 96 7.08 -3.52 -19.63
N HIS A 97 7.33 -3.85 -20.90
CA HIS A 97 7.81 -5.16 -21.31
C HIS A 97 9.22 -5.44 -20.78
N ASP A 98 10.17 -4.55 -21.10
CA ASP A 98 11.55 -4.58 -20.60
C ASP A 98 11.61 -3.98 -19.20
N PHE A 99 11.14 -4.76 -18.21
CA PHE A 99 11.03 -4.32 -16.83
C PHE A 99 12.31 -4.64 -16.04
N ASP A 100 13.13 -3.61 -15.85
CA ASP A 100 14.25 -3.61 -14.90
C ASP A 100 13.88 -2.71 -13.70
N PRO A 101 13.48 -3.29 -12.55
CA PRO A 101 13.03 -2.51 -11.40
C PRO A 101 14.13 -1.62 -10.82
N VAL A 102 15.39 -2.05 -10.89
CA VAL A 102 16.54 -1.31 -10.34
C VAL A 102 16.85 -0.10 -11.21
N ALA A 103 16.94 -0.29 -12.53
CA ALA A 103 17.19 0.81 -13.46
C ALA A 103 16.09 1.87 -13.41
N ILE A 104 14.82 1.45 -13.26
CA ILE A 104 13.68 2.39 -13.10
C ILE A 104 13.79 3.17 -11.80
N ALA A 105 14.08 2.50 -10.68
CA ALA A 105 14.23 3.16 -9.37
C ALA A 105 15.38 4.18 -9.37
N GLN A 106 16.52 3.83 -9.96
CA GLN A 106 17.65 4.75 -10.10
C GLN A 106 17.30 5.95 -10.99
N ALA A 107 16.56 5.73 -12.08
CA ALA A 107 16.10 6.82 -12.93
C ALA A 107 15.15 7.77 -12.18
N TYR A 108 14.25 7.24 -11.34
CA TYR A 108 13.37 8.08 -10.50
C TYR A 108 14.14 8.84 -9.42
N GLU A 109 15.13 8.22 -8.78
CA GLU A 109 16.02 8.92 -7.84
C GLU A 109 16.78 10.06 -8.50
N GLN A 110 17.36 9.82 -9.68
CA GLN A 110 18.03 10.85 -10.48
C GLN A 110 17.05 11.94 -10.96
N GLY A 111 15.79 11.57 -11.22
CA GLY A 111 14.71 12.46 -11.61
C GLY A 111 14.15 13.32 -10.47
N GLY A 112 14.61 13.12 -9.22
CA GLY A 112 14.21 13.92 -8.07
C GLY A 112 12.97 13.40 -7.32
N ALA A 113 12.62 12.12 -7.47
CA ALA A 113 11.60 11.52 -6.61
C ALA A 113 12.01 11.62 -5.13
N SER A 114 11.04 11.86 -4.25
CA SER A 114 11.28 11.96 -2.80
C SER A 114 11.22 10.60 -2.12
N CYS A 115 10.33 9.75 -2.60
CA CYS A 115 10.19 8.36 -2.19
C CYS A 115 9.88 7.49 -3.41
N LEU A 116 9.98 6.18 -3.24
CA LEU A 116 9.56 5.20 -4.23
C LEU A 116 8.41 4.35 -3.70
N SER A 117 7.51 3.96 -4.59
CA SER A 117 6.51 2.93 -4.34
C SER A 117 6.84 1.71 -5.21
N VAL A 118 6.87 0.52 -4.63
CA VAL A 118 7.24 -0.72 -5.33
C VAL A 118 6.11 -1.71 -5.22
N LEU A 119 5.57 -2.14 -6.36
CA LEU A 119 4.54 -3.18 -6.40
C LEU A 119 5.15 -4.54 -6.03
N THR A 120 4.61 -5.17 -5.01
CA THR A 120 5.05 -6.51 -4.56
C THR A 120 4.07 -7.62 -4.91
N ASP A 121 2.83 -7.28 -5.30
CA ASP A 121 1.83 -8.26 -5.70
C ASP A 121 2.26 -8.99 -6.97
N THR A 122 2.36 -10.31 -6.91
CA THR A 122 2.88 -11.13 -8.01
C THR A 122 1.80 -11.45 -9.04
N GLU A 123 0.61 -11.85 -8.59
CA GLU A 123 -0.45 -12.37 -9.47
C GLU A 123 -1.09 -11.31 -10.38
N PHE A 124 -1.42 -10.13 -9.83
CA PHE A 124 -2.21 -9.11 -10.52
C PHE A 124 -1.35 -7.96 -11.07
N PHE A 125 -0.21 -7.68 -10.45
CA PHE A 125 0.69 -6.58 -10.84
C PHE A 125 2.05 -7.05 -11.39
N GLN A 126 2.35 -8.36 -11.34
CA GLN A 126 3.64 -8.94 -11.74
C GLN A 126 4.83 -8.27 -11.03
N GLY A 127 4.61 -7.90 -9.77
CA GLY A 127 5.59 -7.37 -8.84
C GLY A 127 6.39 -8.46 -8.13
N GLY A 128 6.89 -8.13 -6.95
CA GLY A 128 7.46 -9.11 -6.03
C GLY A 128 8.33 -8.47 -4.94
N PHE A 129 8.34 -9.06 -3.74
CA PHE A 129 9.22 -8.64 -2.64
C PHE A 129 10.72 -8.66 -3.01
N LYS A 130 11.13 -9.52 -3.95
CA LYS A 130 12.48 -9.51 -4.51
C LYS A 130 12.82 -8.18 -5.18
N ASN A 131 11.87 -7.54 -5.88
CA ASN A 131 12.10 -6.24 -6.52
C ASN A 131 12.34 -5.16 -5.47
N LEU A 132 11.56 -5.17 -4.37
CA LEU A 132 11.73 -4.25 -3.24
C LEU A 132 13.14 -4.39 -2.64
N HIS A 133 13.60 -5.61 -2.39
CA HIS A 133 14.94 -5.88 -1.87
C HIS A 133 16.06 -5.42 -2.81
N LEU A 134 15.95 -5.72 -4.11
CA LEU A 134 16.92 -5.30 -5.12
C LEU A 134 16.99 -3.76 -5.23
N ILE A 135 15.84 -3.09 -5.22
CA ILE A 135 15.78 -1.62 -5.24
C ILE A 135 16.41 -1.04 -3.98
N ARG A 136 16.12 -1.59 -2.79
CA ARG A 136 16.70 -1.13 -1.53
C ARG A 136 18.23 -1.09 -1.56
N GLN A 137 18.85 -2.07 -2.21
CA GLN A 137 20.31 -2.15 -2.35
C GLN A 137 20.88 -1.12 -3.33
N ALA A 138 20.06 -0.55 -4.21
CA ALA A 138 20.50 0.26 -5.34
C ALA A 138 20.21 1.76 -5.21
N VAL A 139 19.35 2.18 -4.28
CA VAL A 139 18.92 3.58 -4.10
C VAL A 139 18.92 4.02 -2.63
N ASN A 140 18.97 5.33 -2.41
CA ASN A 140 18.95 5.96 -1.09
C ASN A 140 17.57 6.50 -0.67
N LEU A 141 16.61 6.56 -1.59
CA LEU A 141 15.23 6.97 -1.29
C LEU A 141 14.50 6.00 -0.34
N PRO A 142 13.54 6.48 0.47
CA PRO A 142 12.64 5.63 1.22
C PRO A 142 11.68 4.84 0.31
N LEU A 143 11.33 3.62 0.72
CA LEU A 143 10.53 2.68 -0.08
C LEU A 143 9.18 2.35 0.57
N LEU A 144 8.11 2.55 -0.18
CA LEU A 144 6.77 2.05 0.12
C LEU A 144 6.58 0.66 -0.50
N CYS A 145 6.24 -0.32 0.32
CA CYS A 145 5.70 -1.61 -0.12
C CYS A 145 4.24 -1.43 -0.54
N LYS A 146 3.99 -1.40 -1.86
CA LYS A 146 2.64 -1.29 -2.43
C LYS A 146 2.09 -2.71 -2.65
N GLU A 147 1.29 -3.15 -1.68
CA GLU A 147 0.74 -4.49 -1.56
C GLU A 147 -0.69 -4.43 -1.03
N PHE A 148 -1.46 -5.50 -1.24
CA PHE A 148 -2.74 -5.72 -0.56
C PHE A 148 -2.47 -6.41 0.78
N ILE A 149 -2.14 -5.60 1.79
CA ILE A 149 -1.88 -6.08 3.15
C ILE A 149 -3.21 -6.41 3.82
N ILE A 150 -3.35 -7.64 4.28
CA ILE A 150 -4.47 -8.13 5.09
C ILE A 150 -3.99 -8.86 6.36
N ASP A 151 -2.68 -9.04 6.55
CA ASP A 151 -2.11 -9.78 7.68
C ASP A 151 -0.75 -9.20 8.13
N PRO A 152 -0.44 -9.18 9.45
CA PRO A 152 0.84 -8.71 9.99
C PRO A 152 2.08 -9.42 9.41
N LEU A 153 1.96 -10.68 8.98
CA LEU A 153 3.04 -11.43 8.35
C LEU A 153 3.53 -10.75 7.06
N GLN A 154 2.62 -10.14 6.30
CA GLN A 154 2.99 -9.37 5.11
C GLN A 154 3.76 -8.10 5.48
N VAL A 155 3.41 -7.45 6.60
CA VAL A 155 4.14 -6.27 7.11
C VAL A 155 5.57 -6.67 7.50
N ALA A 156 5.73 -7.80 8.19
CA ALA A 156 7.05 -8.34 8.54
C ALA A 156 7.88 -8.67 7.28
N ILE A 157 7.28 -9.32 6.29
CA ILE A 157 7.95 -9.62 5.01
C ILE A 157 8.38 -8.34 4.29
N ALA A 158 7.51 -7.33 4.24
CA ALA A 158 7.83 -6.02 3.67
C ALA A 158 9.06 -5.41 4.38
N ARG A 159 9.07 -5.45 5.71
CA ARG A 159 10.17 -4.93 6.53
C ARG A 159 11.49 -5.63 6.25
N ILE A 160 11.50 -6.97 6.23
CA ILE A 160 12.67 -7.81 5.94
C ILE A 160 13.23 -7.51 4.54
N HIS A 161 12.35 -7.23 3.57
CA HIS A 161 12.75 -6.87 2.21
C HIS A 161 13.11 -5.39 2.03
N GLY A 162 13.12 -4.62 3.12
CA GLY A 162 13.61 -3.26 3.14
C GLY A 162 12.54 -2.20 2.90
N ALA A 163 11.27 -2.46 3.21
CA ALA A 163 10.26 -1.40 3.26
C ALA A 163 10.59 -0.38 4.37
N ASP A 164 10.25 0.88 4.09
CA ASP A 164 10.19 2.01 5.03
C ASP A 164 8.75 2.42 5.33
N ALA A 165 7.87 2.15 4.37
CA ALA A 165 6.45 2.37 4.49
C ALA A 165 5.65 1.19 3.91
N VAL A 166 4.42 1.05 4.37
CA VAL A 166 3.50 0.01 3.93
C VAL A 166 2.14 0.64 3.60
N LEU A 167 1.50 0.15 2.53
CA LEU A 167 0.15 0.55 2.15
C LEU A 167 -0.89 -0.23 2.97
N LEU A 168 -1.86 0.47 3.54
CA LEU A 168 -3.10 -0.11 4.06
C LEU A 168 -4.28 0.41 3.24
N ILE A 169 -5.25 -0.43 2.89
CA ILE A 169 -6.38 -0.03 2.05
C ILE A 169 -7.67 -0.13 2.85
N ALA A 170 -8.32 1.01 3.15
CA ALA A 170 -9.52 1.06 3.97
C ALA A 170 -10.73 0.32 3.37
N ALA A 171 -10.73 0.15 2.04
CA ALA A 171 -11.79 -0.56 1.32
C ALA A 171 -11.73 -2.10 1.51
N ILE A 172 -10.59 -2.66 1.91
CA ILE A 172 -10.44 -4.12 2.13
C ILE A 172 -10.28 -4.47 3.61
N LEU A 173 -9.95 -3.50 4.46
CA LEU A 173 -9.69 -3.71 5.89
C LEU A 173 -10.83 -3.20 6.76
N SER A 174 -11.17 -3.96 7.80
CA SER A 174 -12.04 -3.50 8.88
C SER A 174 -11.29 -2.52 9.80
N ASP A 175 -12.02 -1.79 10.65
CA ASP A 175 -11.40 -0.82 11.57
C ASP A 175 -10.49 -1.52 12.60
N TYR A 176 -10.86 -2.74 13.01
CA TYR A 176 -10.05 -3.57 13.88
C TYR A 176 -8.71 -3.94 13.22
N ASP A 177 -8.74 -4.44 11.98
CA ASP A 177 -7.52 -4.82 11.27
C ASP A 177 -6.67 -3.59 10.92
N LEU A 178 -7.28 -2.46 10.53
CA LEU A 178 -6.55 -1.22 10.31
C LEU A 178 -5.79 -0.79 11.57
N ALA A 179 -6.45 -0.75 12.72
CA ALA A 179 -5.82 -0.38 13.99
C ALA A 179 -4.67 -1.34 14.34
N HIS A 180 -4.90 -2.64 14.22
CA HIS A 180 -3.88 -3.65 14.52
C HIS A 180 -2.67 -3.57 13.59
N LEU A 181 -2.90 -3.42 12.27
CA LEU A 181 -1.83 -3.30 11.30
C LEU A 181 -1.05 -1.98 11.46
N LEU A 182 -1.71 -0.88 11.82
CA LEU A 182 -1.06 0.38 12.17
C LEU A 182 -0.09 0.19 13.35
N GLU A 183 -0.52 -0.50 14.40
CA GLU A 183 0.34 -0.83 15.54
C GLU A 183 1.56 -1.67 15.11
N CYS A 184 1.35 -2.72 14.30
CA CYS A 184 2.44 -3.55 13.79
C CYS A 184 3.44 -2.75 12.94
N ILE A 185 2.95 -1.90 12.04
CA ILE A 185 3.79 -1.04 11.18
C ILE A 185 4.64 -0.09 12.03
N HIS A 186 4.04 0.57 13.02
CA HIS A 186 4.74 1.49 13.91
C HIS A 186 5.74 0.77 14.83
N ALA A 187 5.40 -0.42 15.34
CA ALA A 187 6.31 -1.24 16.14
C ALA A 187 7.59 -1.62 15.37
N MET A 188 7.49 -1.72 14.04
CA MET A 188 8.63 -1.95 13.14
C MET A 188 9.31 -0.67 12.64
N ASN A 189 8.97 0.50 13.21
CA ASN A 189 9.46 1.83 12.83
C ASN A 189 9.21 2.20 11.36
N MET A 190 8.16 1.64 10.74
CA MET A 190 7.74 1.98 9.38
C MET A 190 6.60 3.01 9.40
N THR A 191 6.38 3.65 8.25
CA THR A 191 5.25 4.56 8.04
C THR A 191 4.06 3.83 7.40
N ALA A 192 2.83 4.05 7.87
CA ALA A 192 1.64 3.59 7.17
C ALA A 192 1.11 4.68 6.22
N LEU A 193 0.88 4.32 4.96
CA LEU A 193 0.06 5.11 4.03
C LEU A 193 -1.32 4.45 3.95
N VAL A 194 -2.35 5.10 4.49
CA VAL A 194 -3.71 4.56 4.49
C VAL A 194 -4.49 5.11 3.29
N GLU A 195 -4.83 4.25 2.34
CA GLU A 195 -5.54 4.59 1.11
C GLU A 195 -7.06 4.57 1.31
N VAL A 196 -7.72 5.63 0.85
CA VAL A 196 -9.18 5.82 0.87
C VAL A 196 -9.69 6.28 -0.50
N HIS A 197 -10.96 5.97 -0.78
CA HIS A 197 -11.66 6.28 -2.02
C HIS A 197 -12.98 7.03 -1.79
N THR A 198 -13.56 6.88 -0.60
CA THR A 198 -14.89 7.40 -0.29
C THR A 198 -14.89 8.20 1.01
N ALA A 199 -15.91 9.04 1.21
CA ALA A 199 -16.06 9.81 2.44
C ALA A 199 -16.25 8.92 3.67
N SER A 200 -16.93 7.78 3.51
CA SER A 200 -17.12 6.81 4.59
C SER A 200 -15.81 6.11 4.98
N GLU A 201 -14.97 5.77 4.01
CA GLU A 201 -13.62 5.25 4.30
C GLU A 201 -12.75 6.30 4.99
N LEU A 202 -12.79 7.55 4.51
CA LEU A 202 -12.04 8.65 5.12
C LEU A 202 -12.48 8.91 6.57
N GLU A 203 -13.79 8.95 6.84
CA GLU A 203 -14.33 9.11 8.20
C GLU A 203 -13.84 8.00 9.15
N ARG A 204 -13.90 6.73 8.70
CA ARG A 204 -13.37 5.59 9.47
C ARG A 204 -11.89 5.76 9.79
N VAL A 205 -11.08 6.07 8.77
CA VAL A 205 -9.62 6.22 8.93
C VAL A 205 -9.27 7.39 9.84
N LEU A 206 -9.99 8.51 9.76
CA LEU A 206 -9.78 9.67 10.64
C LEU A 206 -10.15 9.40 12.10
N GLY A 207 -11.02 8.42 12.36
CA GLY A 207 -11.38 7.98 13.72
C GLY A 207 -10.32 7.08 14.39
N LEU A 208 -9.30 6.64 13.65
CA LEU A 208 -8.25 5.76 14.17
C LEU A 208 -7.08 6.56 14.74
N GLU A 209 -6.51 6.05 15.84
CA GLU A 209 -5.29 6.59 16.40
C GLU A 209 -4.06 6.20 15.55
N GLY A 210 -3.03 7.05 15.57
CA GLY A 210 -1.76 6.77 14.90
C GLY A 210 -1.74 6.99 13.38
N VAL A 211 -2.85 7.38 12.76
CA VAL A 211 -2.86 7.73 11.33
C VAL A 211 -2.12 9.05 11.10
N GLN A 212 -1.05 8.99 10.29
CA GLN A 212 -0.21 10.14 9.99
C GLN A 212 -0.17 10.52 8.50
N MET A 213 -0.50 9.57 7.63
CA MET A 213 -0.54 9.74 6.18
C MET A 213 -1.77 9.08 5.58
N ILE A 214 -2.49 9.82 4.74
CA ILE A 214 -3.67 9.32 4.02
C ILE A 214 -3.48 9.56 2.51
N GLY A 215 -3.68 8.50 1.74
CA GLY A 215 -3.73 8.52 0.28
C GLY A 215 -5.17 8.60 -0.20
N ILE A 216 -5.51 9.58 -1.03
CA ILE A 216 -6.79 9.63 -1.73
C ILE A 216 -6.56 9.10 -3.14
N ASN A 217 -7.11 7.92 -3.43
CA ASN A 217 -6.98 7.30 -4.73
C ASN A 217 -8.17 7.69 -5.63
N ASN A 218 -7.87 8.46 -6.67
CA ASN A 218 -8.83 8.97 -7.63
C ASN A 218 -9.33 7.90 -8.61
N ARG A 219 -8.83 6.66 -8.52
CA ARG A 219 -9.32 5.54 -9.31
C ARG A 219 -10.35 4.75 -8.53
N ASP A 220 -11.55 4.68 -9.08
CA ASP A 220 -12.57 3.74 -8.62
C ASP A 220 -12.11 2.30 -8.92
N LEU A 221 -12.06 1.46 -7.88
CA LEU A 221 -11.50 0.10 -7.99
C LEU A 221 -12.51 -0.93 -8.55
N GLU A 222 -13.78 -0.56 -8.73
CA GLU A 222 -14.80 -1.40 -9.38
C GLU A 222 -14.84 -1.16 -10.89
N THR A 223 -14.80 0.12 -11.29
CA THR A 223 -14.96 0.56 -12.68
C THR A 223 -13.65 0.92 -13.37
N PHE A 224 -12.57 1.07 -12.60
CA PHE A 224 -11.27 1.61 -13.01
C PHE A 224 -11.30 3.02 -13.59
N LYS A 225 -12.43 3.72 -13.50
CA LYS A 225 -12.55 5.12 -13.88
C LYS A 225 -11.72 5.98 -12.94
N VAL A 226 -11.16 7.03 -13.50
CA VAL A 226 -10.31 7.97 -12.76
C VAL A 226 -10.99 9.33 -12.77
N ASP A 227 -11.18 9.92 -11.59
CA ASP A 227 -11.74 11.26 -11.43
C ASP A 227 -11.01 12.00 -10.30
N LEU A 228 -10.16 12.98 -10.68
CA LEU A 228 -9.42 13.83 -9.74
C LEU A 228 -10.36 14.65 -8.83
N ASN A 229 -11.64 14.85 -9.20
CA ASN A 229 -12.60 15.49 -8.31
C ASN A 229 -12.82 14.71 -7.01
N THR A 230 -12.47 13.42 -6.96
CA THR A 230 -12.53 12.61 -5.73
C THR A 230 -11.70 13.26 -4.63
N THR A 231 -10.43 13.59 -4.89
CA THR A 231 -9.59 14.33 -3.94
C THR A 231 -10.24 15.64 -3.53
N LYS A 232 -10.73 16.44 -4.48
CA LYS A 232 -11.35 17.74 -4.17
C LYS A 232 -12.56 17.60 -3.25
N VAL A 233 -13.46 16.67 -3.55
CA VAL A 233 -14.69 16.44 -2.78
C VAL A 233 -14.34 15.99 -1.36
N LEU A 234 -13.48 14.99 -1.21
CA LEU A 234 -13.09 14.45 0.11
C LEU A 234 -12.35 15.47 0.95
N MET A 235 -11.45 16.26 0.34
CA MET A 235 -10.72 17.30 1.06
C MET A 235 -11.65 18.44 1.47
N SER A 236 -12.64 18.81 0.66
CA SER A 236 -13.51 19.96 0.92
C SER A 236 -14.35 19.84 2.18
N SER A 237 -14.68 18.62 2.62
CA SER A 237 -15.48 18.36 3.82
C SER A 237 -14.67 18.39 5.12
N LEU A 238 -13.33 18.45 5.05
CA LEU A 238 -12.48 18.38 6.23
C LEU A 238 -12.29 19.74 6.90
N GLU A 239 -12.28 19.77 8.24
CA GLU A 239 -11.88 20.92 9.04
C GLU A 239 -10.38 21.24 8.86
N SER A 240 -10.00 22.51 9.08
CA SER A 240 -8.61 22.98 8.83
C SER A 240 -7.57 22.21 9.62
N ASP A 241 -7.88 21.86 10.87
CA ASP A 241 -6.92 21.28 11.80
C ASP A 241 -6.59 19.84 11.40
N ILE A 242 -7.59 19.08 10.95
CA ILE A 242 -7.40 17.74 10.38
C ILE A 242 -6.49 17.81 9.15
N ARG A 243 -6.74 18.79 8.26
CA ARG A 243 -5.93 18.96 7.04
C ARG A 243 -4.46 19.25 7.34
N GLN A 244 -4.14 19.89 8.46
CA GLN A 244 -2.76 20.26 8.82
C GLN A 244 -1.99 19.14 9.54
N ASN A 245 -2.69 18.25 10.24
CA ASN A 245 -2.05 17.19 11.04
C ASN A 245 -1.68 15.94 10.23
N ILE A 246 -2.37 15.71 9.11
CA ILE A 246 -2.17 14.56 8.23
C ILE A 246 -1.37 15.00 7.01
N LEU A 247 -0.41 14.16 6.60
CA LEU A 247 0.21 14.33 5.28
C LEU A 247 -0.66 13.63 4.23
N TRP A 248 -1.18 14.42 3.29
CA TRP A 248 -2.08 13.96 2.24
C TRP A 248 -1.30 13.56 0.98
N VAL A 249 -1.70 12.45 0.36
CA VAL A 249 -1.14 11.96 -0.90
C VAL A 249 -2.27 11.83 -1.91
N GLY A 250 -2.14 12.45 -3.08
CA GLY A 250 -3.05 12.23 -4.20
C GLY A 250 -2.55 11.07 -5.07
N GLU A 251 -3.42 10.11 -5.37
CA GLU A 251 -3.07 8.92 -6.16
C GLU A 251 -3.96 8.76 -7.39
N SER A 252 -3.41 8.16 -8.45
CA SER A 252 -4.04 7.92 -9.75
C SER A 252 -4.46 9.18 -10.54
N GLY A 253 -4.29 9.13 -11.86
CA GLY A 253 -4.86 10.14 -12.77
C GLY A 253 -4.05 11.40 -13.00
N ILE A 254 -2.85 11.47 -12.45
CA ILE A 254 -1.96 12.61 -12.58
C ILE A 254 -0.99 12.33 -13.73
N PHE A 255 -1.16 12.99 -14.87
CA PHE A 255 -0.33 12.79 -16.07
C PHE A 255 0.40 14.05 -16.51
N THR A 256 -0.13 15.22 -16.18
CA THR A 256 0.33 16.53 -16.63
C THR A 256 0.54 17.48 -15.45
N ASP A 257 1.21 18.60 -15.70
CA ASP A 257 1.32 19.72 -14.78
C ASP A 257 -0.04 20.32 -14.42
N VAL A 258 -0.98 20.39 -15.37
CA VAL A 258 -2.35 20.83 -15.12
C VAL A 258 -3.07 19.94 -14.10
N ASP A 259 -2.84 18.62 -14.14
CA ASP A 259 -3.40 17.69 -13.16
C ASP A 259 -2.80 17.92 -11.76
N LEU A 260 -1.51 18.26 -11.69
CA LEU A 260 -0.82 18.59 -10.44
C LEU A 260 -1.31 19.92 -9.86
N GLU A 261 -1.54 20.94 -10.69
CA GLU A 261 -2.08 22.24 -10.24
C GLU A 261 -3.53 22.14 -9.76
N PHE A 262 -4.29 21.16 -10.27
CA PHE A 262 -5.66 20.93 -9.85
C PHE A 262 -5.77 20.38 -8.41
N LEU A 263 -4.79 19.56 -7.99
CA LEU A 263 -4.75 18.90 -6.68
C LEU A 263 -4.19 19.81 -5.57
#